data_AF-A0A8X6KCX3-F1
#
_entry.id   AF-A0A8X6KCX3-F1
#
_cell.length_a   1.000
_cell.length_b   1.000
_cell.length_c   1.000
_cell.angle_alpha   90.00
_cell.angle_beta   90.00
_cell.angle_gamma   90.00
#
_symmetry.space_group_name_H-M   'P 1'
#
loop_
_entity.id
_entity.type
_entity.pdbx_description
1 polymer ?
#
loop_
_entity_poly.entity_id
_entity_poly.type
_entity_poly.pdbx_seq_one_letter_code
_entity_poly.pdbx_strand_id
1 'polypeptide(L)'
;MKSEQREEWEKAMSSEIETMHNGSMAFRKTTRSVSITKKSNIERHFKTVHTNFDSDYPMNSEIRRKKIIPLKSSITNQQSFFTKPLQQHKAARIASYKISHLLAKNKKPFTDGELVKEATLEAVDSLFEEFKNKKEIVSAINTLQLSA
;
A
#
# COMPACT_ATOMS: atom_id res chain seq x y z
N MET A 1 24.00 -26.24 -11.21
CA MET A 1 24.60 -25.39 -10.15
C MET A 1 24.80 -23.91 -10.52
N LYS A 2 25.39 -23.53 -11.67
CA LYS A 2 25.53 -22.09 -12.06
C LYS A 2 24.25 -21.45 -12.64
N SER A 3 23.29 -22.24 -13.13
CA SER A 3 22.02 -21.78 -13.70
C SER A 3 20.97 -21.47 -12.62
N GLU A 4 20.85 -22.34 -11.62
CA GLU A 4 19.93 -22.20 -10.48
C GLU A 4 20.17 -20.93 -9.68
N GLN A 5 21.44 -20.63 -9.37
CA GLN A 5 21.78 -19.41 -8.64
C GLN A 5 21.46 -18.15 -9.45
N ARG A 6 21.66 -18.16 -10.79
CA ARG A 6 21.27 -17.03 -11.66
C ARG A 6 19.77 -16.81 -11.64
N GLU A 7 19.00 -17.88 -11.63
CA GLU A 7 17.53 -17.83 -11.58
C GLU A 7 17.02 -17.32 -10.22
N GLU A 8 17.65 -17.71 -9.12
CA GLU A 8 17.38 -17.18 -7.78
C GLU A 8 17.72 -15.69 -7.68
N TRP A 9 18.83 -15.25 -8.30
CA TRP A 9 19.20 -13.84 -8.37
C TRP A 9 18.24 -13.01 -9.24
N GLU A 10 17.79 -13.56 -10.36
CA GLU A 10 16.79 -12.92 -11.22
C GLU A 10 15.41 -12.86 -10.56
N LYS A 11 15.05 -13.87 -9.75
CA LYS A 11 13.85 -13.88 -8.89
C LYS A 11 13.97 -12.91 -7.71
N ALA A 12 15.14 -12.81 -7.07
CA ALA A 12 15.40 -11.84 -6.00
C ALA A 12 15.37 -10.40 -6.53
N MET A 13 15.98 -10.14 -7.69
CA MET A 13 15.95 -8.82 -8.31
C MET A 13 14.57 -8.49 -8.91
N SER A 14 13.86 -9.47 -9.46
CA SER A 14 12.49 -9.27 -9.97
C SER A 14 11.47 -9.07 -8.84
N SER A 15 11.61 -9.74 -7.68
CA SER A 15 10.78 -9.47 -6.50
C SER A 15 11.10 -8.12 -5.83
N GLU A 16 12.36 -7.66 -5.90
CA GLU A 16 12.75 -6.29 -5.55
C GLU A 16 12.26 -5.24 -6.55
N ILE A 17 11.96 -5.62 -7.80
CA ILE A 17 11.34 -4.75 -8.82
C ILE A 17 9.80 -4.77 -8.73
N GLU A 18 9.18 -5.91 -8.38
CA GLU A 18 7.72 -6.03 -8.20
C GLU A 18 7.21 -5.24 -7.01
N THR A 19 8.02 -5.10 -5.95
CA THR A 19 7.71 -4.25 -4.79
C THR A 19 7.82 -2.73 -5.07
N MET A 20 8.14 -2.34 -6.32
CA MET A 20 8.26 -0.95 -6.79
C MET A 20 7.08 -0.48 -7.66
N HIS A 21 5.98 -1.25 -7.72
CA HIS A 21 4.75 -0.79 -8.37
C HIS A 21 4.03 0.24 -7.48
N ASN A 22 4.39 1.52 -7.63
CA ASN A 22 3.49 2.69 -7.58
C ASN A 22 4.28 4.02 -7.50
N GLY A 23 4.81 4.45 -8.65
CA GLY A 23 5.12 5.86 -8.89
C GLY A 23 6.37 6.38 -8.18
N SER A 24 7.47 6.47 -8.93
CA SER A 24 8.73 7.15 -8.58
C SER A 24 9.67 6.39 -7.63
N MET A 25 10.75 5.89 -8.21
CA MET A 25 11.92 5.42 -7.45
C MET A 25 12.95 6.55 -7.43
N ALA A 26 13.05 7.24 -6.30
CA ALA A 26 14.27 7.97 -5.94
C ALA A 26 15.22 6.95 -5.30
N PHE A 27 16.28 6.53 -6.02
CA PHE A 27 17.42 5.93 -5.35
C PHE A 27 17.97 6.99 -4.40
N ARG A 28 17.77 6.82 -3.08
CA ARG A 28 18.10 7.80 -2.02
C ARG A 28 19.59 8.20 -1.96
N LYS A 29 20.41 7.71 -2.88
CA LYS A 29 21.84 8.04 -3.05
C LYS A 29 22.16 8.85 -4.31
N THR A 30 21.20 9.24 -5.14
CA THR A 30 21.46 10.06 -6.33
C THR A 30 20.39 11.13 -6.52
N THR A 31 20.81 12.34 -6.91
CA THR A 31 19.93 13.47 -7.26
C THR A 31 19.23 13.25 -8.61
N ARG A 32 19.54 12.16 -9.33
CA ARG A 32 18.94 11.81 -10.63
C ARG A 32 17.78 10.83 -10.45
N SER A 33 16.55 11.30 -10.68
CA SER A 33 15.34 10.48 -10.69
C SER A 33 15.17 9.72 -12.00
N VAL A 34 14.69 8.48 -11.95
CA VAL A 34 14.20 7.77 -13.15
C VAL A 34 12.75 8.16 -13.38
N SER A 35 12.47 8.91 -14.45
CA SER A 35 11.12 9.40 -14.78
C SER A 35 10.14 8.29 -15.17
N ILE A 36 10.65 7.15 -15.65
CA ILE A 36 9.84 6.01 -16.09
C ILE A 36 10.39 4.74 -15.43
N THR A 37 9.62 4.17 -14.51
CA THR A 37 9.96 2.97 -13.72
C THR A 37 9.84 1.65 -14.51
N LYS A 38 10.34 1.63 -15.75
CA LYS A 38 10.48 0.39 -16.54
C LYS A 38 11.75 -0.34 -16.11
N LYS A 39 11.72 -1.68 -16.05
CA LYS A 39 12.87 -2.53 -15.67
C LYS A 39 14.14 -2.15 -16.43
N SER A 40 14.06 -2.00 -17.76
CA SER A 40 15.19 -1.60 -18.61
C SER A 40 15.77 -0.22 -18.27
N ASN A 41 14.92 0.74 -17.90
CA ASN A 41 15.36 2.08 -17.51
C ASN A 41 16.06 2.08 -16.16
N ILE A 42 15.55 1.31 -15.20
CA ILE A 42 16.12 1.16 -13.85
C ILE A 42 17.48 0.46 -13.95
N GLU A 43 17.56 -0.63 -14.71
CA GLU A 43 18.80 -1.38 -14.91
C GLU A 43 19.87 -0.52 -15.58
N ARG A 44 19.51 0.23 -16.64
CA ARG A 44 20.42 1.17 -17.30
C ARG A 44 20.87 2.28 -16.36
N HIS A 45 19.95 2.88 -15.59
CA HIS A 45 20.29 3.92 -14.62
C HIS A 45 21.30 3.40 -13.60
N PHE A 46 21.05 2.22 -13.04
CA PHE A 46 21.94 1.61 -12.06
C PHE A 46 23.33 1.36 -12.65
N LYS A 47 23.41 0.73 -13.83
CA LYS A 47 24.69 0.45 -14.49
C LYS A 47 25.47 1.70 -14.89
N THR A 48 24.79 2.79 -15.27
CA THR A 48 25.43 4.02 -15.76
C THR A 48 25.74 5.05 -14.69
N VAL A 49 24.95 5.11 -13.61
CA VAL A 49 25.12 6.07 -12.50
C VAL A 49 25.88 5.44 -11.33
N HIS A 50 25.82 4.12 -11.17
CA HIS A 50 26.47 3.38 -10.09
C HIS A 50 27.49 2.36 -10.64
N THR A 51 28.35 2.80 -11.56
CA THR A 51 29.35 1.96 -12.23
C THR A 51 30.27 1.20 -11.28
N ASN A 52 30.62 1.81 -10.15
CA ASN A 52 31.57 1.24 -9.18
C ASN A 52 30.88 0.37 -8.12
N PHE A 53 29.55 0.30 -8.12
CA PHE A 53 28.81 -0.36 -7.04
C PHE A 53 29.12 -1.85 -6.91
N ASP A 54 29.24 -2.57 -8.03
CA ASP A 54 29.57 -4.00 -8.00
C ASP A 54 31.06 -4.25 -7.64
N SER A 55 31.92 -3.25 -7.83
CA SER A 55 33.32 -3.29 -7.36
C SER A 55 33.42 -3.04 -5.85
N ASP A 56 32.73 -2.01 -5.35
CA ASP A 56 32.75 -1.62 -3.93
C ASP A 56 31.93 -2.59 -3.06
N TYR A 57 30.90 -3.21 -3.64
CA TYR A 57 29.96 -4.11 -2.98
C TYR A 57 29.74 -5.38 -3.82
N PRO A 58 30.70 -6.33 -3.80
CA PRO A 58 30.63 -7.53 -4.61
C PRO A 58 29.41 -8.39 -4.29
N MET A 59 28.93 -9.08 -5.30
CA MET A 59 27.75 -9.95 -5.23
C MET A 59 27.94 -11.03 -4.15
N ASN A 60 26.87 -11.38 -3.42
CA ASN A 60 26.90 -12.28 -2.25
C ASN A 60 27.77 -11.85 -1.04
N SER A 61 28.39 -10.66 -1.06
CA SER A 61 29.20 -10.22 0.09
C SER A 61 28.36 -9.77 1.29
N GLU A 62 28.93 -9.93 2.49
CA GLU A 62 28.34 -9.38 3.71
C GLU A 62 28.25 -7.86 3.70
N ILE A 63 29.23 -7.19 3.09
CA ILE A 63 29.29 -5.74 2.99
C ILE A 63 28.10 -5.22 2.16
N ARG A 64 27.77 -5.91 1.06
CA ARG A 64 26.57 -5.63 0.25
C ARG A 64 25.28 -5.86 1.05
N ARG A 65 25.17 -6.98 1.78
CA ARG A 65 24.00 -7.25 2.64
C ARG A 65 23.81 -6.17 3.69
N LYS A 66 24.87 -5.81 4.43
CA LYS A 66 24.86 -4.73 5.44
C LYS A 66 24.44 -3.38 4.85
N LYS A 67 24.67 -3.15 3.55
CA LYS A 67 24.25 -1.94 2.85
C LYS A 67 22.79 -1.96 2.41
N ILE A 68 22.30 -3.09 1.90
CA ILE A 68 20.95 -3.23 1.33
C ILE A 68 19.87 -3.30 2.43
N ILE A 69 20.12 -4.03 3.52
CA ILE A 69 19.16 -4.21 4.63
C ILE A 69 18.58 -2.87 5.15
N PRO A 70 19.40 -1.88 5.54
CA PRO A 70 18.88 -0.61 6.03
C PRO A 70 18.18 0.22 4.94
N LEU A 71 18.61 0.11 3.68
CA LEU A 71 17.96 0.79 2.57
C LEU A 71 16.56 0.24 2.33
N LYS A 72 16.40 -1.10 2.36
CA LYS A 72 15.09 -1.76 2.24
C LYS A 72 14.15 -1.32 3.37
N SER A 73 14.62 -1.34 4.62
CA SER A 73 13.84 -0.86 5.76
C SER A 73 13.43 0.61 5.59
N SER A 74 14.34 1.48 5.15
CA SER A 74 14.03 2.88 4.90
C SER A 74 12.96 3.07 3.81
N ILE A 75 13.02 2.27 2.74
CA ILE A 75 12.02 2.32 1.65
C ILE A 75 10.67 1.83 2.16
N THR A 76 10.61 0.70 2.86
CA THR A 76 9.37 0.20 3.46
C THR A 76 8.78 1.21 4.44
N ASN A 77 9.60 1.87 5.25
CA ASN A 77 9.15 2.92 6.16
C ASN A 77 8.57 4.11 5.39
N GLN A 78 9.20 4.56 4.30
CA GLN A 78 8.67 5.62 3.44
C GLN A 78 7.37 5.20 2.75
N GLN A 79 7.30 3.99 2.19
CA GLN A 79 6.09 3.43 1.59
C GLN A 79 4.96 3.30 2.60
N SER A 80 5.28 3.02 3.87
CA SER A 80 4.28 2.90 4.93
C SER A 80 3.46 4.19 5.11
N PHE A 81 4.02 5.37 4.84
CA PHE A 81 3.27 6.62 4.90
C PHE A 81 2.16 6.69 3.86
N PHE A 82 2.36 6.09 2.68
CA PHE A 82 1.36 6.06 1.62
C PHE A 82 0.36 4.92 1.79
N THR A 83 0.76 3.78 2.38
CA THR A 83 -0.11 2.60 2.54
C THR A 83 -0.92 2.60 3.84
N LYS A 84 -0.44 3.24 4.91
CA LYS A 84 -1.15 3.33 6.20
C LYS A 84 -2.56 3.95 6.07
N PRO A 85 -2.75 5.11 5.39
CA PRO A 85 -4.08 5.68 5.20
C PRO A 85 -5.03 4.75 4.43
N LEU A 86 -4.52 4.02 3.44
CA LEU A 86 -5.28 3.03 2.66
C LEU A 86 -5.77 1.85 3.51
N GLN A 87 -5.03 1.46 4.55
CA GLN A 87 -5.42 0.38 5.45
C GLN A 87 -6.38 0.82 6.55
N GLN A 88 -6.25 2.07 7.04
CA GLN A 88 -7.08 2.61 8.13
C GLN A 88 -8.58 2.57 7.82
N HIS A 89 -8.98 2.71 6.56
CA HIS A 89 -10.39 2.73 6.15
C HIS A 89 -10.87 1.44 5.48
N LYS A 90 -10.11 0.35 5.57
CA LYS A 90 -10.45 -0.90 4.86
C LYS A 90 -11.83 -1.44 5.26
N ALA A 91 -12.13 -1.47 6.56
CA ALA A 91 -13.41 -1.95 7.07
C ALA A 91 -14.58 -1.04 6.62
N ALA A 92 -14.43 0.27 6.77
CA ALA A 92 -15.42 1.26 6.33
C ALA A 92 -15.70 1.18 4.82
N ARG A 93 -14.64 1.02 4.00
CA ARG A 93 -14.76 0.86 2.55
C ARG A 93 -15.53 -0.42 2.17
N ILE A 94 -15.24 -1.54 2.83
CA ILE A 94 -15.95 -2.80 2.58
C ILE A 94 -17.43 -2.66 2.95
N ALA A 95 -17.73 -2.03 4.09
CA ALA A 95 -19.10 -1.79 4.52
C ALA A 95 -19.85 -0.87 3.55
N SER A 96 -19.26 0.27 3.16
CA SER A 96 -19.85 1.19 2.17
C SER A 96 -20.13 0.51 0.82
N TYR A 97 -19.18 -0.32 0.34
CA TYR A 97 -19.39 -1.11 -0.87
C TYR A 97 -20.59 -2.08 -0.74
N LYS A 98 -20.72 -2.78 0.39
CA LYS A 98 -21.85 -3.68 0.63
C LYS A 98 -23.19 -2.95 0.65
N ILE A 99 -23.26 -1.78 1.30
CA ILE A 99 -24.47 -0.95 1.34
C ILE A 99 -24.83 -0.47 -0.07
N SER A 100 -23.85 0.07 -0.80
CA SER A 100 -24.04 0.51 -2.18
C SER A 100 -24.52 -0.62 -3.10
N HIS A 101 -23.95 -1.82 -2.93
CA HIS A 101 -24.37 -3.00 -3.68
C HIS A 101 -25.81 -3.40 -3.38
N LEU A 102 -26.24 -3.34 -2.11
CA LEU A 102 -27.62 -3.60 -1.71
C LEU A 102 -28.58 -2.56 -2.28
N LEU A 103 -28.23 -1.27 -2.26
CA LEU A 103 -29.03 -0.21 -2.86
C LEU A 103 -29.20 -0.43 -4.37
N ALA A 104 -28.09 -0.70 -5.08
CA ALA A 104 -28.11 -1.00 -6.50
C ALA A 104 -28.97 -2.23 -6.84
N LYS A 105 -28.87 -3.30 -6.03
CA LYS A 105 -29.69 -4.52 -6.20
C LYS A 105 -31.19 -4.22 -6.07
N ASN A 106 -31.56 -3.30 -5.19
CA ASN A 106 -32.94 -2.88 -4.97
C ASN A 106 -33.36 -1.68 -5.85
N LYS A 107 -32.53 -1.27 -6.81
CA LYS A 107 -32.76 -0.11 -7.70
C LYS A 107 -33.02 1.19 -6.93
N LYS A 108 -32.38 1.35 -5.78
CA LYS A 108 -32.45 2.55 -4.95
C LYS A 108 -31.30 3.50 -5.30
N PRO A 109 -31.54 4.82 -5.28
CA PRO A 109 -30.48 5.80 -5.51
C PRO A 109 -29.46 5.79 -4.37
N PHE A 110 -28.24 6.25 -4.67
CA PHE A 110 -27.17 6.34 -3.66
C PHE A 110 -27.50 7.36 -2.56
N THR A 111 -28.36 8.34 -2.82
CA THR A 111 -28.89 9.28 -1.82
C THR A 111 -29.60 8.59 -0.67
N ASP A 112 -30.21 7.42 -0.89
CA ASP A 112 -30.81 6.62 0.18
C ASP A 112 -29.75 6.03 1.12
N GLY A 113 -28.47 6.07 0.74
CA GLY A 113 -27.35 5.66 1.59
C GLY A 113 -27.22 6.50 2.87
N GLU A 114 -27.53 7.79 2.81
CA GLU A 114 -27.53 8.66 4.00
C GLU A 114 -28.68 8.28 4.94
N LEU A 115 -29.87 8.02 4.37
CA LEU A 115 -31.02 7.53 5.15
C LEU A 115 -30.71 6.19 5.84
N VAL A 116 -30.02 5.27 5.16
CA VAL A 116 -29.57 4.01 5.75
C VAL A 116 -28.61 4.26 6.90
N LYS A 117 -27.72 5.25 6.78
CA LYS A 117 -26.79 5.63 7.84
C LYS A 117 -27.52 6.19 9.06
N GLU A 118 -28.43 7.14 8.86
CA GLU A 118 -29.27 7.72 9.91
C GLU A 118 -30.11 6.65 10.62
N ALA A 119 -30.79 5.79 9.86
CA ALA A 119 -31.59 4.70 10.42
C ALA A 119 -30.73 3.73 11.25
N THR A 120 -29.48 3.49 10.85
CA THR A 120 -28.54 2.64 11.60
C THR A 120 -28.10 3.33 12.89
N LEU A 121 -27.89 4.65 12.89
CA LEU A 121 -27.55 5.41 14.10
C LEU A 121 -28.69 5.39 15.12
N GLU A 122 -29.93 5.63 14.68
CA GLU A 122 -31.12 5.56 15.55
C GLU A 122 -31.31 4.16 16.15
N ALA A 123 -31.11 3.13 15.33
CA ALA A 123 -31.14 1.74 15.79
C ALA A 123 -30.02 1.46 16.81
N VAL A 124 -28.82 2.02 16.59
CA VAL A 124 -27.71 1.85 17.53
C VAL A 124 -27.97 2.57 18.85
N ASP A 125 -28.56 3.76 18.79
CA ASP A 125 -28.91 4.53 19.97
C ASP A 125 -29.92 3.78 20.85
N SER A 126 -30.90 3.13 20.24
CA SER A 126 -31.93 2.34 20.93
C SER A 126 -31.45 0.95 21.37
N LEU A 127 -30.67 0.24 20.55
CA LEU A 127 -30.27 -1.16 20.80
C LEU A 127 -29.01 -1.29 21.68
N PHE A 128 -28.13 -0.29 21.65
CA PHE A 128 -26.84 -0.33 22.34
C PHE A 128 -26.72 0.75 23.43
N GLU A 129 -27.85 1.27 23.93
CA GLU A 129 -27.88 2.31 24.97
C GLU A 129 -27.04 1.96 26.21
N GLU A 130 -27.14 0.71 26.67
CA GLU A 130 -26.45 0.19 27.86
C GLU A 130 -25.02 -0.30 27.60
N PHE A 131 -24.53 -0.26 26.36
CA PHE A 131 -23.21 -0.80 26.01
C PHE A 131 -22.10 0.26 26.13
N LYS A 132 -21.03 -0.09 26.86
CA LYS A 132 -19.85 0.78 27.05
C LYS A 132 -19.15 1.15 25.73
N ASN A 133 -19.24 0.31 24.70
CA ASN A 133 -18.62 0.52 23.39
C ASN A 133 -19.47 1.34 22.40
N LYS A 134 -20.64 1.86 22.82
CA LYS A 134 -21.54 2.64 21.95
C LYS A 134 -20.81 3.75 21.18
N LYS A 135 -19.95 4.51 21.87
CA LYS A 135 -19.20 5.63 21.26
C LYS A 135 -18.27 5.17 20.13
N GLU A 136 -17.63 4.01 20.29
CA GLU A 136 -16.75 3.44 19.27
C GLU A 136 -17.56 2.98 18.05
N ILE A 137 -18.70 2.34 18.26
CA ILE A 137 -19.60 1.88 17.19
C ILE A 137 -20.16 3.06 16.40
N VAL A 138 -20.65 4.09 17.09
CA VAL A 138 -21.15 5.33 16.46
C VAL A 138 -20.04 6.02 15.66
N SER A 139 -18.82 6.10 16.21
CA SER A 139 -17.69 6.68 15.48
C SER A 139 -17.38 5.91 14.19
N ALA A 140 -17.42 4.57 14.24
CA ALA A 140 -17.16 3.72 13.08
C ALA A 140 -18.23 3.89 11.99
N ILE A 141 -19.51 3.98 12.37
CA ILE A 141 -20.61 4.24 11.42
C ILE A 141 -20.46 5.62 10.78
N ASN A 142 -20.07 6.64 11.56
CA ASN A 142 -19.83 7.98 11.03
C ASN A 142 -18.69 8.05 10.01
N THR A 143 -17.68 7.18 10.10
CA THR A 143 -16.62 7.08 9.09
C THR A 143 -17.07 6.49 7.74
N LEU A 144 -18.28 5.93 7.64
CA LEU A 144 -18.82 5.45 6.39
C LEU A 144 -19.12 6.63 5.46
N GLN A 145 -18.45 6.62 4.30
CA GLN A 145 -18.78 7.50 3.19
C GLN A 145 -19.87 6.83 2.35
N LEU A 146 -21.09 7.34 2.48
CA LEU A 146 -22.30 6.90 1.77
C LEU A 146 -22.95 8.04 0.98
N SER A 147 -22.23 9.16 0.83
CA SER A 147 -22.57 10.33 0.02
C SER A 147 -21.44 10.63 -0.97
N ALA A 148 -21.80 11.27 -2.08
CA ALA A 148 -20.92 11.59 -3.20
C ALA A 148 -20.18 12.91 -2.98
#